data_AF-A0A5D0CIU3-F1
#
_entry.id   AF-A0A5D0CIU3-F1
#
_cell.length_a   1.000
_cell.length_b   1.000
_cell.length_c   1.000
_cell.angle_alpha   90.00
_cell.angle_beta   90.00
_cell.angle_gamma   90.00
#
_symmetry.space_group_name_H-M   'P 1'
#
loop_
_entity.id
_entity.type
_entity.pdbx_description
1 polymer ?
#
loop_
_entity_poly.entity_id
_entity_poly.type
_entity_poly.pdbx_seq_one_letter_code
_entity_poly.pdbx_strand_id
1 'polypeptide(L)'
;MFYRDVGPSRAPLLVFLHGGGVGGWMWEKQVEFFFRDYRCLVPDLPGHGESESRTFSMSQSAEEILSLIKSNQNGAPITLVGFSLGTQVIVKMLSLDPWLADYAVINSALTVP
;
A
#
# COMPACT_ATOMS: atom_id res chain seq x y z
N MET A 1 -0.35 -11.98 2.94
CA MET A 1 -1.16 -10.82 3.32
C MET A 1 -2.43 -10.84 2.49
N PHE A 2 -3.61 -10.59 3.07
CA PHE A 2 -4.80 -10.36 2.25
C PHE A 2 -4.66 -9.02 1.50
N TYR A 3 -5.11 -8.97 0.25
CA TYR A 3 -5.16 -7.73 -0.51
C TYR A 3 -6.26 -7.79 -1.57
N ARG A 4 -6.79 -6.62 -1.93
CA ARG A 4 -7.61 -6.44 -3.12
C ARG A 4 -6.77 -5.86 -4.25
N ASP A 5 -7.05 -6.30 -5.46
CA ASP A 5 -6.43 -5.80 -6.68
C ASP A 5 -7.53 -5.62 -7.73
N VAL A 6 -7.82 -4.36 -8.08
CA VAL A 6 -8.97 -4.01 -8.92
C VAL A 6 -8.59 -2.96 -9.96
N GLY A 7 -9.31 -2.95 -11.07
CA GLY A 7 -9.07 -2.02 -12.19
C GLY A 7 -8.25 -2.64 -13.33
N PRO A 8 -7.95 -1.87 -14.39
CA PRO A 8 -7.30 -2.40 -15.59
C PRO A 8 -5.85 -2.81 -15.32
N SER A 9 -5.47 -4.03 -15.71
CA SER A 9 -4.14 -4.60 -15.42
C SER A 9 -2.95 -3.85 -16.04
N ARG A 10 -3.18 -2.95 -17.01
CA ARG A 10 -2.17 -2.11 -17.68
C ARG A 10 -2.22 -0.63 -17.28
N ALA A 11 -3.14 -0.25 -16.40
CA ALA A 11 -3.23 1.11 -15.90
C ALA A 11 -2.09 1.43 -14.91
N PRO A 12 -1.79 2.72 -14.63
CA PRO A 12 -0.91 3.10 -13.54
C PRO A 12 -1.40 2.53 -12.20
N LEU A 13 -0.46 2.18 -11.34
CA LEU A 13 -0.73 1.48 -10.08
C LEU A 13 -0.84 2.47 -8.91
N LEU A 14 -1.97 2.43 -8.21
CA LEU A 14 -2.15 3.07 -6.91
C LEU A 14 -2.09 2.00 -5.82
N VAL A 15 -1.18 2.15 -4.86
CA VAL A 15 -1.07 1.26 -3.71
C VAL A 15 -1.51 2.00 -2.46
N PHE A 16 -2.55 1.51 -1.79
CA PHE A 16 -3.15 2.18 -0.64
C PHE A 16 -2.84 1.45 0.67
N LEU A 17 -2.09 2.08 1.58
CA LEU A 17 -1.78 1.54 2.91
C LEU A 17 -2.56 2.28 4.01
N HIS A 18 -3.42 1.53 4.71
CA HIS A 18 -4.31 2.05 5.74
C HIS A 18 -3.58 2.36 7.07
N GLY A 19 -4.26 3.08 7.98
CA GLY A 19 -3.74 3.38 9.32
C GLY A 19 -3.90 2.23 10.33
N GLY A 20 -3.38 2.40 11.54
CA GLY A 20 -3.58 1.41 12.61
C GLY A 20 -5.03 1.35 13.08
N GLY A 21 -5.52 0.15 13.43
CA GLY A 21 -6.90 -0.07 13.92
C GLY A 21 -7.99 -0.01 12.85
N VAL A 22 -7.63 0.16 11.57
CA VAL A 22 -8.53 0.08 10.42
C VAL A 22 -8.03 -0.98 9.42
N GLY A 23 -8.66 -1.14 8.26
CA GLY A 23 -8.22 -2.02 7.18
C GLY A 23 -8.32 -1.34 5.81
N GLY A 24 -8.13 -2.11 4.75
CA GLY A 24 -8.24 -1.66 3.35
C GLY A 24 -9.63 -1.14 2.97
N TRP A 25 -10.65 -1.38 3.79
CA TRP A 25 -11.97 -0.75 3.68
C TRP A 25 -11.91 0.78 3.84
N MET A 26 -10.89 1.32 4.53
CA MET A 26 -10.67 2.77 4.67
C MET A 26 -10.61 3.48 3.31
N TRP A 27 -10.13 2.77 2.28
CA TRP A 27 -9.89 3.32 0.95
C TRP A 27 -11.02 3.06 -0.04
N GLU A 28 -12.16 2.52 0.38
CA GLU A 28 -13.26 2.15 -0.53
C GLU A 28 -13.70 3.30 -1.44
N LYS A 29 -13.90 4.51 -0.88
CA LYS A 29 -14.33 5.67 -1.67
C LYS A 29 -13.29 6.12 -2.69
N GLN A 30 -12.00 6.04 -2.35
CA GLN A 30 -10.91 6.34 -3.26
C GLN A 30 -10.83 5.28 -4.36
N VAL A 31 -10.95 4.00 -4.01
CA VAL A 31 -10.95 2.90 -4.97
C VAL A 31 -12.13 3.01 -5.94
N GLU A 32 -13.35 3.25 -5.44
CA GLU A 32 -14.55 3.50 -6.25
C GLU A 32 -14.35 4.66 -7.24
N PHE A 33 -13.61 5.69 -6.86
CA PHE A 33 -13.31 6.83 -7.71
C PHE A 33 -12.26 6.50 -8.79
N PHE A 34 -11.17 5.80 -8.42
CA PHE A 34 -10.00 5.62 -9.29
C PHE A 34 -9.99 4.33 -10.12
N PHE A 35 -10.75 3.28 -9.76
CA PHE A 35 -10.58 1.94 -10.35
C PHE A 35 -10.82 1.84 -11.87
N ARG A 36 -11.41 2.86 -12.51
CA ARG A 36 -11.61 2.88 -13.96
C ARG A 36 -10.33 3.26 -14.72
N ASP A 37 -9.55 4.16 -14.15
CA ASP A 37 -8.36 4.75 -14.79
C ASP A 37 -7.05 4.24 -14.17
N TYR A 38 -7.12 3.65 -12.98
CA TYR A 38 -5.99 3.13 -12.23
C TYR A 38 -6.23 1.68 -11.80
N ARG A 39 -5.15 0.91 -11.73
CA ARG A 39 -5.13 -0.34 -10.98
C ARG A 39 -4.92 0.00 -9.51
N CYS A 40 -5.81 -0.44 -8.63
CA CYS A 40 -5.76 -0.16 -7.20
C CYS A 40 -5.40 -1.43 -6.44
N LEU A 41 -4.23 -1.42 -5.81
CA LEU A 41 -3.76 -2.47 -4.90
C LEU A 41 -3.97 -2.01 -3.46
N VAL A 42 -4.77 -2.78 -2.71
CA VAL A 42 -5.21 -2.42 -1.36
C VAL A 42 -4.96 -3.59 -0.41
N PRO A 43 -3.75 -3.70 0.16
CA PRO A 43 -3.44 -4.71 1.16
C PRO A 43 -4.00 -4.35 2.54
N ASP A 44 -4.39 -5.39 3.29
CA ASP A 44 -4.62 -5.30 4.73
C ASP A 44 -3.33 -5.62 5.45
N LEU A 45 -2.77 -4.65 6.18
CA LEU A 45 -1.57 -4.85 6.98
C LEU A 45 -1.78 -5.99 7.98
N PRO A 46 -0.74 -6.77 8.34
CA PRO A 46 -0.88 -7.82 9.33
C PRO A 46 -1.48 -7.29 10.64
N GLY A 47 -2.40 -8.04 11.24
CA GLY A 47 -3.12 -7.65 12.46
C GLY A 47 -4.33 -6.75 12.21
N HIS A 48 -4.73 -6.56 10.95
CA HIS A 48 -5.80 -5.67 10.55
C HIS A 48 -6.66 -6.29 9.45
N GLY A 49 -7.94 -5.89 9.38
CA GLY A 49 -8.88 -6.33 8.35
C GLY A 49 -8.90 -7.86 8.22
N GLU A 50 -8.84 -8.35 6.99
CA GLU A 50 -8.79 -9.78 6.67
C GLU A 50 -7.42 -10.42 6.99
N SER A 51 -6.42 -9.62 7.36
CA SER A 51 -5.11 -10.07 7.86
C SER A 51 -5.02 -10.08 9.40
N GLU A 52 -6.13 -9.99 10.13
CA GLU A 52 -6.17 -9.86 11.60
C GLU A 52 -5.45 -10.98 12.37
N SER A 53 -5.44 -12.20 11.83
CA SER A 53 -4.79 -13.36 12.46
C SER A 53 -3.26 -13.31 12.42
N ARG A 54 -2.67 -12.35 11.69
CA ARG A 54 -1.22 -12.20 11.53
C ARG A 54 -0.67 -11.16 12.51
N THR A 55 0.56 -11.35 12.97
CA THR A 55 1.24 -10.35 13.80
C THR A 55 1.90 -9.28 12.95
N PHE A 56 1.74 -8.00 13.33
CA PHE A 56 2.41 -6.89 12.67
C PHE A 56 3.90 -6.83 12.98
N SER A 57 4.70 -6.66 11.92
CA SER A 57 6.10 -6.28 11.98
C SER A 57 6.37 -5.28 10.87
N MET A 58 6.99 -4.13 11.23
CA MET A 58 7.25 -3.06 10.28
C MET A 58 8.11 -3.53 9.11
N SER A 59 9.24 -4.20 9.38
CA SER A 59 10.16 -4.68 8.35
C SER A 59 9.52 -5.74 7.46
N GLN A 60 8.87 -6.75 8.06
CA GLN A 60 8.25 -7.83 7.28
C GLN A 60 7.08 -7.32 6.43
N SER A 61 6.27 -6.39 6.96
CA SER A 61 5.16 -5.80 6.19
C SER A 61 5.69 -5.00 5.00
N ALA A 62 6.74 -4.19 5.20
CA ALA A 62 7.36 -3.43 4.13
C ALA A 62 7.96 -4.34 3.05
N GLU A 63 8.68 -5.40 3.43
CA GLU A 63 9.26 -6.37 2.50
C GLU A 63 8.21 -7.17 1.73
N GLU A 64 7.14 -7.60 2.39
CA GLU A 64 6.04 -8.35 1.76
C GLU A 64 5.30 -7.49 0.74
N ILE A 65 5.00 -6.22 1.07
CA ILE A 65 4.35 -5.28 0.15
C ILE A 65 5.28 -4.89 -1.00
N LEU A 66 6.55 -4.63 -0.73
CA LEU A 66 7.56 -4.39 -1.77
C LEU A 66 7.60 -5.54 -2.78
N SER A 67 7.63 -6.78 -2.29
CA SER A 67 7.63 -7.99 -3.11
C SER A 67 6.33 -8.15 -3.89
N LEU A 68 5.19 -7.82 -3.27
CA LEU A 68 3.89 -7.83 -3.91
C LEU A 68 3.83 -6.84 -5.09
N ILE A 69 4.31 -5.61 -4.90
CA ILE A 69 4.38 -4.59 -5.96
C ILE A 69 5.28 -5.07 -7.10
N LYS A 70 6.51 -5.52 -6.78
CA LYS A 70 7.49 -5.96 -7.80
C LYS A 70 7.02 -7.16 -8.61
N SER A 71 6.31 -8.10 -7.99
CA SER A 71 5.76 -9.27 -8.70
C SER A 71 4.56 -8.93 -9.60
N ASN A 72 3.95 -7.76 -9.41
CA ASN A 72 2.76 -7.32 -10.12
C ASN A 72 2.96 -6.11 -11.02
N GLN A 73 4.16 -5.52 -11.05
CA GLN A 73 4.44 -4.34 -11.85
C GLN A 73 4.38 -4.66 -13.36
N ASN A 74 3.87 -3.70 -14.13
CA ASN A 74 3.66 -3.81 -15.57
C ASN A 74 4.45 -2.74 -16.35
N GLY A 75 5.37 -2.03 -15.69
CA GLY A 75 6.11 -0.89 -16.23
C GLY A 75 5.34 0.43 -16.28
N ALA A 76 4.08 0.45 -15.82
CA ALA A 76 3.33 1.70 -15.63
C ALA A 76 3.75 2.41 -14.33
N PRO A 77 3.48 3.72 -14.20
CA PRO A 77 3.83 4.48 -13.01
C PRO A 77 3.18 3.92 -11.74
N ILE A 78 3.92 3.97 -10.63
CA ILE A 78 3.50 3.49 -9.31
C ILE A 78 3.39 4.69 -8.36
N THR A 79 2.22 4.83 -7.72
CA THR A 79 2.00 5.81 -6.65
C THR A 79 1.63 5.09 -5.36
N LEU A 80 2.36 5.40 -4.30
CA LEU A 80 2.06 4.93 -2.95
C LEU A 80 1.19 5.97 -2.23
N VAL A 81 0.14 5.54 -1.55
CA VAL A 81 -0.75 6.40 -0.77
C VAL A 81 -0.90 5.80 0.61
N GLY A 82 -0.43 6.51 1.65
CA GLY A 82 -0.47 6.01 3.01
C GLY A 82 -1.09 6.99 3.99
N PHE A 83 -1.72 6.43 5.03
CA PHE A 83 -2.17 7.17 6.21
C PHE A 83 -1.60 6.56 7.49
N SER A 84 -1.06 7.39 8.38
CA SER A 84 -0.62 6.98 9.73
C SER A 84 0.36 5.80 9.69
N LEU A 85 0.00 4.64 10.24
CA LEU A 85 0.78 3.39 10.19
C LEU A 85 1.19 3.02 8.75
N GLY A 86 0.26 3.11 7.80
CA GLY A 86 0.54 2.81 6.40
C GLY A 86 1.61 3.73 5.81
N THR A 87 1.67 4.97 6.27
CA THR A 87 2.73 5.90 5.87
C THR A 87 4.08 5.52 6.44
N GLN A 88 4.15 5.05 7.68
CA GLN A 88 5.40 4.53 8.26
C GLN A 88 5.92 3.32 7.47
N VAL A 89 5.01 2.44 7.03
CA VAL A 89 5.35 1.31 6.15
C VAL A 89 5.88 1.80 4.81
N ILE A 90 5.26 2.81 4.18
CA ILE A 90 5.79 3.41 2.93
C ILE A 90 7.20 3.97 3.14
N VAL A 91 7.44 4.73 4.21
CA VAL A 91 8.77 5.28 4.50
C VAL A 91 9.79 4.15 4.66
N LYS A 92 9.41 3.05 5.36
CA LYS A 92 10.27 1.87 5.45
C LYS A 92 10.52 1.24 4.08
N MET A 93 9.52 1.11 3.22
CA MET A 93 9.67 0.59 1.85
C MET A 93 10.64 1.44 1.03
N LEU A 94 10.49 2.77 1.06
CA LEU A 94 11.36 3.71 0.35
C LEU A 94 12.79 3.72 0.90
N SER A 95 12.99 3.39 2.18
CA SER A 95 14.33 3.20 2.75
C SER A 95 15.03 1.93 2.23
N LEU A 96 14.26 0.92 1.81
CA LEU A 96 14.77 -0.33 1.25
C LEU A 96 14.95 -0.24 -0.27
N ASP A 97 14.08 0.50 -0.94
CA ASP A 97 14.13 0.72 -2.39
C ASP A 97 13.59 2.13 -2.73
N PRO A 98 14.48 3.13 -2.87
CA PRO A 98 14.07 4.52 -3.13
C PRO A 98 13.50 4.73 -4.54
N TRP A 99 13.66 3.77 -5.46
CA TRP A 99 13.20 3.84 -6.85
C TRP A 99 11.92 3.05 -7.09
N LEU A 100 11.32 2.50 -6.03
CA LEU A 100 10.11 1.67 -6.11
C LEU A 100 8.91 2.38 -6.74
N ALA A 101 8.76 3.68 -6.48
CA ALA A 101 7.56 4.43 -6.84
C ALA A 101 7.92 5.80 -7.40
N ASP A 102 7.13 6.23 -8.38
CA ASP A 102 7.24 7.55 -9.00
C ASP A 102 6.75 8.65 -8.04
N TYR A 103 5.73 8.33 -7.24
CA TYR A 103 5.11 9.27 -6.31
C TYR A 103 4.75 8.58 -4.99
N ALA A 104 4.81 9.35 -3.89
CA ALA A 104 4.35 8.91 -2.58
C ALA A 104 3.54 10.02 -1.89
N VAL A 105 2.32 9.69 -1.47
CA VAL A 105 1.45 10.54 -0.64
C VAL A 105 1.57 10.07 0.81
N ILE A 106 2.12 10.95 1.64
CA ILE A 106 2.48 10.70 3.04
C ILE A 106 1.55 11.55 3.92
N ASN A 107 0.54 10.92 4.54
CA ASN A 107 -0.41 11.62 5.41
C ASN A 107 -0.29 11.17 6.88
N SER A 108 0.03 12.10 7.78
CA SER A 108 0.06 11.89 9.24
C SER A 108 1.07 10.83 9.70
N ALA A 109 2.28 10.84 9.13
CA ALA A 109 3.34 9.92 9.52
C ALA A 109 4.01 10.34 10.83
N LEU A 110 4.06 9.44 11.82
CA LEU A 110 5.03 9.57 12.91
C LEU A 110 6.33 8.89 12.48
N THR A 111 7.29 9.67 12.00
CA THR A 111 8.64 9.21 11.68
C THR A 111 9.59 9.83 12.70
N VAL A 112 10.07 9.02 13.64
CA VAL A 112 11.15 9.42 14.54
C VAL A 112 12.47 9.02 13.86
N PRO A 113 13.43 9.95 13.65
CA PRO A 113 14.76 9.63 13.17
C PRO A 113 15.50 8.61 14.04
#